data_AF-A0A2L2X7R0-F1
#
_entry.id   AF-A0A2L2X7R0-F1
#
_cell.length_a   1.000
_cell.length_b   1.000
_cell.length_c   1.000
_cell.angle_alpha   90.00
_cell.angle_beta   90.00
_cell.angle_gamma   90.00
#
_symmetry.space_group_name_H-M   'P 1'
#
loop_
_entity.id
_entity.type
_entity.pdbx_description
1 polymer ?
#
loop_
_entity_poly.entity_id
_entity_poly.type
_entity_poly.pdbx_seq_one_letter_code
_entity_poly.pdbx_strand_id
1 'polypeptide(L)'
;MAGTRGLAAFRGEQLRPGIMRDVHFDVDNKINENKIDILSFSTLEERLVDIENIVDAETMSGRDRLTRLENEDKREAYEAVGGETGYSLQDGPAKPNSLFVFLNGGLQAPGINYDEVPDGNGNVTGITFAPDTMKVTGGVPDVLLVWYKKVL
;
A
#
# COMPACT_ATOMS: atom_id res chain seq x y z
N MET A 1 25.96 -48.05 -65.64
CA MET A 1 24.60 -47.47 -65.46
C MET A 1 23.93 -48.14 -64.28
N ALA A 2 23.08 -47.39 -63.56
CA ALA A 2 22.27 -47.72 -62.38
C ALA A 2 22.84 -47.18 -61.06
N GLY A 3 22.40 -45.96 -60.71
CA GLY A 3 22.53 -45.39 -59.39
C GLY A 3 21.37 -45.85 -58.50
N THR A 4 21.70 -46.44 -57.37
CA THR A 4 20.79 -46.62 -56.23
C THR A 4 21.04 -45.48 -55.26
N ARG A 5 20.08 -44.55 -55.15
CA ARG A 5 20.00 -43.59 -54.06
C ARG A 5 19.83 -44.40 -52.78
N GLY A 6 20.94 -44.60 -52.06
CA GLY A 6 20.95 -45.34 -50.81
C GLY A 6 20.03 -44.65 -49.80
N LEU A 7 18.97 -45.36 -49.41
CA LEU A 7 18.40 -45.26 -48.07
C LEU A 7 19.58 -45.18 -47.09
N ALA A 8 19.67 -44.09 -46.34
CA ALA A 8 20.67 -43.95 -45.29
C ALA A 8 20.47 -45.12 -44.31
N ALA A 9 21.32 -46.14 -44.47
CA ALA A 9 21.35 -47.27 -43.58
C ALA A 9 21.79 -46.72 -42.22
N PHE A 10 20.94 -46.88 -41.21
CA PHE A 10 21.27 -46.70 -39.79
C PHE A 10 22.34 -47.72 -39.38
N ARG A 11 23.57 -47.55 -39.87
CA ARG A 11 24.74 -48.31 -39.46
C ARG A 11 25.60 -47.41 -38.61
N GLY A 12 25.34 -47.47 -37.31
CA GLY A 12 26.38 -47.27 -36.30
C GLY A 12 26.93 -45.86 -36.10
N GLU A 13 26.43 -44.82 -36.78
CA GLU A 13 26.68 -43.44 -36.33
C GLU A 13 25.74 -43.16 -35.16
N GLN A 14 26.12 -43.76 -34.03
CA GLN A 14 25.50 -43.62 -32.74
C GLN A 14 25.31 -42.13 -32.46
N LEU A 15 24.08 -41.77 -32.11
CA LEU A 15 23.72 -40.53 -31.46
C LEU A 15 24.89 -40.06 -30.58
N ARG A 16 25.59 -38.99 -31.00
CA ARG A 16 26.73 -38.48 -30.24
C ARG A 16 26.23 -38.11 -28.83
N PRO A 17 27.00 -38.38 -27.76
CA PRO A 17 26.65 -37.93 -26.42
C PRO A 17 26.46 -36.42 -26.44
N GLY A 18 25.21 -35.95 -26.30
CA GLY A 18 24.85 -34.54 -26.48
C GLY A 18 23.73 -34.24 -27.47
N ILE A 19 23.40 -35.16 -28.39
CA ILE A 19 22.30 -34.94 -29.37
C ILE A 19 20.92 -35.04 -28.69
N MET A 20 20.82 -35.77 -27.57
CA MET A 20 19.68 -35.71 -26.65
C MET A 20 20.08 -35.04 -25.32
N ARG A 21 20.80 -33.91 -25.36
CA ARG A 21 20.77 -33.00 -24.20
C ARG A 21 19.46 -32.23 -24.27
N ASP A 22 18.78 -32.17 -23.13
CA ASP A 22 17.55 -31.41 -22.87
C ASP A 22 17.49 -30.08 -23.63
N VAL A 23 16.95 -30.10 -24.84
CA VAL A 23 16.59 -28.87 -25.56
C VAL A 23 15.26 -28.30 -25.01
N HIS A 24 14.77 -28.85 -23.90
CA HIS A 24 13.52 -28.46 -23.25
C HIS A 24 13.68 -27.68 -21.96
N PHE A 25 14.91 -27.49 -21.46
CA PHE A 25 15.15 -26.64 -20.30
C PHE A 25 16.38 -25.76 -20.56
N ASP A 26 16.13 -24.59 -21.11
CA ASP A 26 17.14 -23.54 -21.28
C ASP A 26 17.53 -22.97 -19.91
N VAL A 27 18.84 -22.79 -19.68
CA VAL A 27 19.41 -22.24 -18.44
C VAL A 27 18.92 -20.80 -18.20
N ASP A 28 18.63 -20.06 -19.27
CA ASP A 28 18.12 -18.69 -19.23
C ASP A 28 16.59 -18.64 -19.07
N ASN A 29 15.88 -19.75 -19.31
CA ASN A 29 14.43 -19.88 -19.16
C ASN A 29 14.09 -21.03 -18.21
N LYS A 30 14.57 -20.95 -16.97
CA LYS A 30 14.07 -21.82 -15.89
C LYS A 30 12.57 -21.59 -15.77
N ILE A 31 11.78 -22.64 -15.96
CA ILE A 31 10.37 -22.64 -15.55
C ILE A 31 10.38 -22.41 -14.05
N ASN A 32 10.10 -21.18 -13.63
CA ASN A 32 9.88 -20.88 -12.24
C ASN A 32 8.53 -21.50 -11.90
N GLU A 33 8.54 -22.72 -11.35
CA GLU A 33 7.33 -23.37 -10.89
C GLU A 33 6.78 -22.58 -9.71
N ASN A 34 5.86 -21.66 -9.99
CA ASN A 34 4.91 -21.22 -8.98
C ASN A 34 4.02 -22.43 -8.67
N LYS A 35 4.46 -23.24 -7.69
CA LYS A 35 3.68 -24.38 -7.22
C LYS A 35 2.36 -23.87 -6.66
N ILE A 36 1.26 -24.32 -7.24
CA ILE A 36 -0.06 -24.17 -6.66
C ILE A 36 -0.18 -25.31 -5.65
N ASP A 37 -0.22 -24.98 -4.35
CA ASP A 37 -0.55 -25.97 -3.33
C ASP A 37 -2.03 -26.33 -3.46
N ILE A 38 -2.29 -27.57 -3.90
CA ILE A 38 -3.63 -28.14 -3.95
C ILE A 38 -3.83 -28.90 -2.65
N LEU A 39 -4.63 -28.34 -1.75
CA LEU A 39 -5.04 -29.02 -0.53
C LEU A 39 -5.95 -30.21 -0.90
N SER A 40 -5.49 -31.43 -0.60
CA SER A 40 -6.30 -32.63 -0.75
C SER A 40 -6.94 -32.99 0.59
N PHE A 41 -8.27 -32.98 0.64
CA PHE A 41 -9.03 -33.35 1.83
C PHE A 41 -9.44 -34.82 1.74
N SER A 42 -9.24 -35.57 2.82
CA SER A 42 -9.65 -36.98 2.90
C SER A 42 -11.11 -37.14 3.33
N THR A 43 -11.65 -36.13 4.03
CA THR A 43 -13.04 -36.10 4.48
C THR A 43 -13.70 -34.74 4.23
N LEU A 44 -15.05 -34.71 4.30
CA LEU A 44 -15.80 -33.45 4.26
C LEU A 44 -15.55 -32.60 5.50
N GLU A 45 -15.36 -33.23 6.66
CA GLU A 45 -15.09 -32.54 7.93
C GLU A 45 -13.78 -31.76 7.88
N GLU A 46 -12.70 -32.36 7.35
CA GLU A 46 -11.42 -31.66 7.15
C GLU A 46 -11.56 -30.44 6.26
N ARG A 47 -12.36 -30.55 5.20
CA ARG A 47 -12.62 -29.43 4.28
C ARG A 47 -13.48 -28.34 4.92
N LEU A 48 -14.44 -28.71 5.76
CA LEU A 48 -15.27 -27.75 6.51
C LEU A 48 -14.40 -26.97 7.51
N VAL A 49 -13.54 -27.65 8.26
CA VAL A 49 -12.63 -27.01 9.21
C VAL A 49 -11.65 -26.07 8.50
N ASP A 50 -11.11 -26.46 7.35
CA ASP A 50 -10.23 -25.60 6.54
C ASP A 50 -10.95 -24.33 6.08
N ILE A 51 -12.18 -24.47 5.57
CA ILE A 51 -13.02 -23.32 5.17
C ILE A 51 -13.29 -22.40 6.35
N GLU A 52 -13.66 -22.95 7.51
CA GLU A 52 -13.92 -22.16 8.73
C GLU A 52 -12.67 -21.36 9.13
N ASN A 53 -11.49 -21.99 9.15
CA ASN A 53 -10.24 -21.30 9.49
C ASN A 53 -9.90 -20.18 8.49
N ILE A 54 -10.08 -20.42 7.19
CA ILE A 54 -9.82 -19.41 6.16
C ILE A 54 -10.78 -18.23 6.33
N VAL A 55 -12.08 -18.52 6.48
CA VAL A 55 -13.12 -17.49 6.65
C VAL A 55 -12.92 -16.68 7.92
N ASP A 56 -12.56 -17.33 9.03
CA ASP A 56 -12.28 -16.64 10.29
C ASP A 56 -11.07 -15.71 10.16
N ALA A 57 -9.98 -16.17 9.51
CA ALA A 57 -8.80 -15.35 9.27
C ALA A 57 -9.10 -14.13 8.39
N GLU A 58 -9.87 -14.32 7.30
CA GLU A 58 -10.28 -13.21 6.43
C GLU A 58 -11.20 -12.22 7.17
N THR A 59 -12.13 -12.73 7.97
CA THR A 59 -13.07 -11.90 8.74
C THR A 59 -12.35 -11.08 9.80
N MET A 60 -11.39 -11.68 10.52
CA MET A 60 -10.53 -10.98 11.48
C MET A 60 -9.70 -9.89 10.80
N SER A 61 -9.04 -10.21 9.69
CA SER A 61 -8.27 -9.24 8.90
C SER A 61 -9.11 -8.06 8.43
N GLY A 62 -10.34 -8.33 7.95
CA GLY A 62 -11.30 -7.32 7.55
C GLY A 62 -11.71 -6.41 8.71
N ARG A 63 -11.99 -7.00 9.88
CA ARG A 63 -12.33 -6.26 11.10
C ARG A 63 -11.18 -5.37 11.57
N ASP A 64 -9.96 -5.89 11.60
CA ASP A 64 -8.78 -5.14 12.01
C ASP A 64 -8.51 -3.95 11.08
N ARG A 65 -8.72 -4.15 9.77
CA ARG A 65 -8.62 -3.07 8.78
C ARG A 65 -9.68 -2.00 8.98
N LEU A 66 -10.93 -2.39 9.28
CA LEU A 66 -12.00 -1.44 9.56
C LEU A 66 -11.69 -0.61 10.81
N THR A 67 -11.35 -1.27 11.92
CA THR A 67 -10.97 -0.59 13.16
C THR A 67 -9.79 0.35 12.97
N ARG A 68 -8.82 -0.02 12.12
CA ARG A 68 -7.71 0.87 11.77
C ARG A 68 -8.19 2.13 11.05
N LEU A 69 -9.03 1.99 10.02
CA LEU A 69 -9.55 3.13 9.25
C LEU A 69 -10.37 4.09 10.10
N GLU A 70 -11.25 3.57 10.95
CA GLU A 70 -12.09 4.39 11.84
C GLU A 70 -11.30 5.19 12.88
N ASN A 71 -10.14 4.68 13.29
CA ASN A 71 -9.30 5.33 14.28
C ASN A 71 -8.22 6.24 13.67
N GLU A 72 -7.81 5.98 12.43
CA GLU A 72 -6.81 6.79 11.72
C GLU A 72 -7.40 8.08 11.16
N ASP A 73 -8.59 8.07 10.54
CA ASP A 73 -9.13 9.27 9.90
C ASP A 73 -9.69 10.25 10.95
N LYS A 74 -9.02 11.41 11.10
CA LYS A 74 -9.39 12.46 12.06
C LYS A 74 -9.67 13.80 11.39
N ARG A 75 -10.63 14.53 11.96
CA ARG A 75 -11.03 15.86 11.50
C ARG A 75 -11.19 16.78 12.70
N GLU A 76 -10.45 17.88 12.68
CA GLU A 76 -10.46 18.88 13.74
C GLU A 76 -10.87 20.22 13.14
N ALA A 77 -11.81 20.91 13.79
CA ALA A 77 -12.24 22.25 13.42
C ALA A 77 -11.88 23.21 14.54
N TYR A 78 -11.35 24.37 14.17
CA TYR A 78 -10.89 25.40 15.09
C TYR A 78 -11.32 26.77 14.58
N GLU A 79 -11.82 27.61 15.49
CA GLU A 79 -12.21 28.99 15.21
C GLU A 79 -11.12 29.93 15.76
N ALA A 80 -10.64 30.85 14.93
CA ALA A 80 -9.63 31.83 15.32
C ALA A 80 -10.14 32.77 16.42
N VAL A 81 -9.34 32.98 17.45
CA VAL A 81 -9.51 34.04 18.45
C VAL A 81 -8.78 35.33 17.99
N GLY A 82 -7.86 35.19 17.03
CA GLY A 82 -7.19 36.28 16.32
C GLY A 82 -5.72 36.43 16.71
N GLY A 83 -4.85 36.44 15.71
CA GLY A 83 -3.40 36.57 15.90
C GLY A 83 -2.68 35.24 16.15
N GLU A 84 -3.37 34.10 15.97
CA GLU A 84 -2.71 32.80 15.99
C GLU A 84 -1.69 32.68 14.86
N THR A 85 -0.51 32.18 15.21
CA THR A 85 0.58 31.89 14.26
C THR A 85 0.77 30.39 14.04
N GLY A 86 -0.02 29.54 14.70
CA GLY A 86 0.06 28.10 14.55
C GLY A 86 -1.07 27.37 15.27
N TYR A 87 -1.15 26.07 14.99
CA TYR A 87 -2.15 25.15 15.53
C TYR A 87 -1.50 23.81 15.84
N SER A 88 -1.79 23.24 17.00
CA SER A 88 -1.34 21.90 17.38
C SER A 88 -2.51 20.91 17.32
N LEU A 89 -2.27 19.74 16.72
CA LEU A 89 -3.27 18.68 16.57
C LEU A 89 -3.65 18.14 17.95
N GLN A 90 -4.95 18.01 18.20
CA GLN A 90 -5.49 17.59 19.50
C GLN A 90 -5.64 16.07 19.60
N ASP A 91 -6.06 15.41 18.53
CA ASP A 91 -6.29 13.97 18.53
C ASP A 91 -5.01 13.15 18.34
N GLY A 92 -3.84 13.80 18.20
CA GLY A 92 -2.52 13.17 18.15
C GLY A 92 -1.75 13.51 16.86
N PRO A 93 -0.52 12.99 16.71
CA PRO A 93 0.30 13.29 15.55
C PRO A 93 -0.27 12.65 14.28
N ALA A 94 -0.21 13.38 13.18
CA ALA A 94 -0.54 12.93 11.84
C ALA A 94 0.62 12.20 11.18
N LYS A 95 0.31 11.19 10.37
CA LYS A 95 1.29 10.52 9.52
C LYS A 95 1.90 11.54 8.53
N PRO A 96 3.17 11.40 8.16
CA PRO A 96 3.80 12.25 7.17
C PRO A 96 2.98 12.27 5.86
N ASN A 97 2.86 13.45 5.23
CA ASN A 97 2.15 13.64 3.96
C ASN A 97 0.65 13.24 3.98
N SER A 98 0.02 13.22 5.16
CA SER A 98 -1.41 12.90 5.28
C SER A 98 -2.28 14.09 5.68
N LEU A 99 -1.67 15.22 5.99
CA LEU A 99 -2.33 16.41 6.50
C LEU A 99 -2.93 17.25 5.37
N PHE A 100 -4.21 17.57 5.49
CA PHE A 100 -4.91 18.54 4.67
C PHE A 100 -5.41 19.68 5.55
N VAL A 101 -5.06 20.90 5.16
CA VAL A 101 -5.44 22.11 5.88
C VAL A 101 -6.40 22.92 5.02
N PHE A 102 -7.52 23.31 5.60
CA PHE A 102 -8.52 24.17 4.99
C PHE A 102 -8.69 25.41 5.84
N LEU A 103 -8.65 26.58 5.21
CA LEU A 103 -8.95 27.86 5.83
C LEU A 103 -10.19 28.43 5.16
N ASN A 104 -11.23 28.70 5.94
CA ASN A 104 -12.54 29.17 5.45
C ASN A 104 -13.10 28.34 4.28
N GLY A 105 -12.86 27.03 4.32
CA GLY A 105 -13.28 26.08 3.28
C GLY A 105 -12.35 26.00 2.05
N GLY A 106 -11.34 26.86 1.93
CA GLY A 106 -10.33 26.80 0.88
C GLY A 106 -9.18 25.88 1.27
N LEU A 107 -8.84 24.91 0.41
CA LEU A 107 -7.68 24.03 0.60
C LEU A 107 -6.38 24.84 0.51
N GLN A 108 -5.48 24.63 1.46
CA GLN A 108 -4.20 25.31 1.57
C GLN A 108 -3.05 24.40 1.15
N ALA A 109 -1.99 24.99 0.59
CA ALA A 109 -0.80 24.25 0.18
C ALA A 109 0.31 24.36 1.25
N PRO A 110 0.93 23.24 1.65
CA PRO A 110 2.07 23.24 2.56
C PRO A 110 3.28 23.93 1.90
N GLY A 111 4.10 24.62 2.70
CA GLY A 111 5.27 25.39 2.28
C GLY A 111 4.95 26.72 1.58
N ILE A 112 3.67 27.03 1.37
CA ILE A 112 3.22 28.32 0.81
C ILE A 112 2.38 29.06 1.84
N ASN A 113 1.30 28.42 2.30
CA ASN A 113 0.33 29.06 3.20
C ASN A 113 0.52 28.63 4.66
N TYR A 114 1.16 27.49 4.88
CA TYR A 114 1.51 26.97 6.20
C TYR A 114 2.72 26.05 6.11
N ASP A 115 3.42 25.88 7.24
CA ASP A 115 4.49 24.91 7.42
C ASP A 115 4.07 23.84 8.42
N GLU A 116 4.41 22.58 8.14
CA GLU A 116 4.16 21.46 9.04
C GLU A 116 5.21 21.42 10.15
N VAL A 117 4.79 21.11 11.38
CA VAL A 117 5.66 20.97 12.55
C VAL A 117 5.88 19.48 12.83
N PRO A 118 7.02 18.90 12.38
CA PRO A 118 7.28 17.48 12.61
C PRO A 118 7.77 17.20 14.04
N ASP A 119 7.50 16.00 14.53
CA ASP A 119 8.16 15.41 15.69
C ASP A 119 9.52 14.79 15.31
N GLY A 120 10.23 14.24 16.30
CA GLY A 120 11.51 13.55 16.10
C GLY A 120 11.44 12.30 15.23
N ASN A 121 10.25 11.79 14.92
CA ASN A 121 9.99 10.64 14.06
C ASN A 121 9.47 11.06 12.67
N GLY A 122 9.33 12.36 12.41
CA GLY A 122 8.82 12.91 11.14
C GLY A 122 7.29 12.97 11.04
N ASN A 123 6.53 12.64 12.10
CA ASN A 123 5.08 12.80 12.12
C ASN A 123 4.71 14.25 12.39
N VAL A 124 3.58 14.72 11.86
CA VAL A 124 3.18 16.12 12.00
C VAL A 124 2.38 16.30 13.29
N THR A 125 2.84 17.18 14.18
CA THR A 125 2.18 17.49 15.47
C THR A 125 1.33 18.75 15.41
N GLY A 126 1.51 19.56 14.37
CA GLY A 126 0.84 20.82 14.20
C GLY A 126 1.29 21.53 12.93
N ILE A 127 0.82 22.75 12.78
CA ILE A 127 1.12 23.62 11.65
C ILE A 127 1.42 25.02 12.15
N THR A 128 2.27 25.72 11.41
CA THR A 128 2.60 27.14 11.60
C THR A 128 2.10 27.90 10.38
N PHE A 129 1.48 29.05 10.58
CA PHE A 129 1.00 29.91 9.51
C PHE A 129 1.89 31.14 9.37
N ALA A 130 1.83 31.79 8.20
CA ALA A 130 2.36 33.14 8.08
C ALA A 130 1.60 34.09 9.04
N PRO A 131 2.25 35.15 9.56
CA PRO A 131 1.58 36.18 10.33
C PRO A 131 0.34 36.71 9.59
N ASP A 132 -0.75 36.99 10.31
CA ASP A 132 -2.03 37.50 9.81
C ASP A 132 -2.89 36.54 8.96
N THR A 133 -2.54 35.25 8.90
CA THR A 133 -3.33 34.23 8.18
C THR A 133 -4.67 33.93 8.87
N MET A 134 -4.68 33.88 10.20
CA MET A 134 -5.86 33.62 11.03
C MET A 134 -6.30 34.91 11.70
N LYS A 135 -7.46 35.44 11.33
CA LYS A 135 -7.96 36.72 11.85
C LYS A 135 -9.45 36.67 12.14
N VAL A 136 -9.87 37.64 12.94
CA VAL A 136 -11.28 37.96 13.15
C VAL A 136 -11.59 39.22 12.34
N THR A 137 -12.34 39.07 11.24
CA THR A 137 -12.69 40.20 10.36
C THR A 137 -14.15 40.59 10.59
N GLY A 138 -14.39 41.79 11.10
CA GLY A 138 -15.76 42.29 11.32
C GLY A 138 -16.56 41.47 12.33
N GLY A 139 -15.89 40.83 13.30
CA GLY A 139 -16.51 39.97 14.31
C GLY A 139 -16.76 38.53 13.86
N VAL A 140 -16.38 38.17 12.63
CA VAL A 140 -16.44 36.78 12.14
C VAL A 140 -15.03 36.18 12.21
N PRO A 141 -14.82 35.10 12.99
CA PRO A 141 -13.53 34.41 13.06
C PRO A 141 -13.30 33.55 11.81
N ASP A 142 -12.05 33.49 11.37
CA ASP A 142 -11.63 32.50 10.38
C ASP A 142 -11.72 31.08 10.98
N VAL A 143 -12.11 30.13 10.13
CA VAL A 143 -12.26 28.72 10.52
C VAL A 143 -11.16 27.90 9.88
N LEU A 144 -10.39 27.22 10.72
CA LEU A 144 -9.42 26.21 10.34
C LEU A 144 -10.06 24.83 10.44
N LEU A 145 -10.02 24.08 9.36
CA LEU A 145 -10.36 22.66 9.35
C LEU A 145 -9.12 21.87 8.96
N VAL A 146 -8.78 20.88 9.77
CA VAL A 146 -7.64 19.99 9.56
C VAL A 146 -8.14 18.57 9.42
N TRP A 147 -7.72 17.89 8.35
CA TRP A 147 -8.04 16.47 8.12
C TRP A 147 -6.74 15.70 7.93
N TYR A 148 -6.55 14.62 8.68
CA TYR A 148 -5.34 13.82 8.61
C TYR A 148 -5.55 12.36 8.98
N LYS A 149 -4.52 11.55 8.71
CA LYS A 149 -4.42 10.18 9.21
C LYS A 149 -3.56 10.17 10.46
N LYS A 150 -4.15 9.90 11.61
CA LYS A 150 -3.47 9.78 12.89
C LYS A 150 -2.52 8.59 12.92
N VAL A 151 -1.40 8.74 13.63
CA VAL A 151 -0.56 7.61 14.05
C VAL A 151 -1.27 6.85 15.19
N LEU A 152 -1.53 5.56 14.98
CA LEU A 152 -2.12 4.67 16.00
C LEU A 152 -1.11 4.22 17.05
#